data_AF-T0RJP4-F1
#
_entry.id   AF-T0RJP4-F1
#
_cell.length_a   1.000
_cell.length_b   1.000
_cell.length_c   1.000
_cell.angle_alpha   90.00
_cell.angle_beta   90.00
_cell.angle_gamma   90.00
#
_symmetry.space_group_name_H-M   'P 1'
#
loop_
_entity.id
_entity.type
_entity.pdbx_description
1 polymer ?
#
loop_
_entity_poly.entity_id
_entity_poly.type
_entity_poly.pdbx_seq_one_letter_code
_entity_poly.pdbx_strand_id
1 'polypeptide(L)'
;MKFLLLFILFIQTTFAQSDLVELKRRLELYGLLESEQFDTFSFELQKKIDVSEEKEIIKKQLHNDIEKIYIPKLEEVLGQCSDGKCLEVVNDVYKLHLPVKSVCLPYTSCGFYSCMEEKYQCDPEGVHYFTKLAKPTCEAYMKNIDQGKFSKKGMEWIYTVMVCLQKGLVDECEVRDNCHKKTKRSTCDYITDFTLKFHPGCYINSGPGVCKLPIKDKTNIWKTVGPFLTKRERIEAYKVVYHCIKTGF
;
A
#
# COMPACT_ATOMS: atom_id res chain seq x y z
N MET A 1 -1.48 10.99 -34.78
CA MET A 1 -1.02 10.64 -33.41
C MET A 1 -1.87 9.60 -32.67
N LYS A 2 -2.77 8.83 -33.34
CA LYS A 2 -3.54 7.73 -32.72
C LYS A 2 -3.06 6.32 -33.10
N PHE A 3 -2.14 6.19 -34.07
CA PHE A 3 -1.65 4.87 -34.54
C PHE A 3 -0.39 4.37 -33.83
N LEU A 4 0.38 5.23 -33.16
CA LEU A 4 1.63 4.83 -32.50
C LEU A 4 1.41 4.12 -31.15
N LEU A 5 0.30 4.40 -30.46
CA LEU A 5 -0.03 3.81 -29.15
C LEU A 5 -0.53 2.36 -29.27
N LEU A 6 -1.17 1.99 -30.38
CA LEU A 6 -1.58 0.61 -30.66
C LEU A 6 -0.39 -0.31 -30.98
N PHE A 7 0.68 0.24 -31.56
CA PHE A 7 1.87 -0.53 -31.91
C PHE A 7 2.74 -0.86 -30.69
N ILE A 8 2.82 0.04 -29.70
CA ILE A 8 3.61 -0.20 -28.47
C ILE A 8 2.95 -1.28 -27.59
N LEU A 9 1.61 -1.31 -27.53
CA LEU A 9 0.84 -2.40 -26.88
C LEU A 9 0.94 -3.74 -27.63
N PHE A 10 1.14 -3.72 -28.95
CA PHE A 10 1.37 -4.94 -29.74
C PHE A 10 2.81 -5.46 -29.64
N ILE A 11 3.82 -4.59 -29.49
CA ILE A 11 5.22 -5.01 -29.42
C ILE A 11 5.54 -5.72 -28.09
N GLN A 12 5.02 -5.21 -26.96
CA GLN A 12 5.30 -5.81 -25.65
C GLN A 12 4.66 -7.20 -25.50
N THR A 13 3.48 -7.42 -26.10
CA THR A 13 2.84 -8.74 -26.14
C THR A 13 3.60 -9.72 -27.04
N THR A 14 4.14 -9.26 -28.18
CA THR A 14 4.92 -10.14 -29.08
C THR A 14 6.27 -10.60 -28.52
N PHE A 15 6.97 -9.76 -27.76
CA PHE A 15 8.26 -10.13 -27.17
C PHE A 15 8.12 -11.15 -26.03
N ALA A 16 7.17 -10.91 -25.12
CA ALA A 16 6.89 -11.88 -24.04
C ALA A 16 6.43 -13.22 -24.62
N GLN A 17 5.64 -13.20 -25.70
CA GLN A 17 5.14 -14.40 -26.35
C GLN A 17 6.21 -15.15 -27.15
N SER A 18 7.19 -14.47 -27.78
CA SER A 18 8.31 -15.15 -28.44
C SER A 18 9.23 -15.86 -27.44
N ASP A 19 9.48 -15.23 -26.29
CA ASP A 19 10.33 -15.81 -25.24
C ASP A 19 9.64 -16.99 -24.53
N LEU A 20 8.32 -16.91 -24.34
CA LEU A 20 7.50 -18.02 -23.84
C LEU A 20 7.46 -19.20 -24.81
N VAL A 21 7.39 -18.95 -26.12
CA VAL A 21 7.42 -20.01 -27.15
C VAL A 21 8.81 -20.68 -27.21
N GLU A 22 9.89 -19.91 -27.10
CA GLU A 22 11.24 -20.46 -27.04
C GLU A 22 11.48 -21.26 -25.74
N LEU A 23 10.96 -20.76 -24.61
CA LEU A 23 11.00 -21.47 -23.33
C LEU A 23 10.19 -22.78 -23.39
N LYS A 24 8.99 -22.77 -24.01
CA LYS A 24 8.18 -23.98 -24.29
C LYS A 24 9.03 -25.02 -25.00
N ARG A 25 9.63 -24.61 -26.11
CA ARG A 25 10.40 -25.48 -26.98
C ARG A 25 11.58 -26.11 -26.26
N ARG A 26 12.27 -25.34 -25.40
CA ARG A 26 13.38 -25.85 -24.58
C ARG A 26 12.90 -26.84 -23.52
N LEU A 27 11.81 -26.54 -22.82
CA LEU A 27 11.28 -27.41 -21.77
C LEU A 27 10.74 -28.74 -22.34
N GLU A 28 10.10 -28.71 -23.51
CA GLU A 28 9.70 -29.91 -24.27
C GLU A 28 10.93 -30.72 -24.70
N LEU A 29 12.00 -30.07 -25.17
CA LEU A 29 13.24 -30.73 -25.61
C LEU A 29 13.94 -31.50 -24.49
N TYR A 30 13.84 -30.99 -23.25
CA TYR A 30 14.40 -31.64 -22.07
C TYR A 30 13.46 -32.66 -21.43
N GLY A 31 12.26 -32.89 -21.99
CA GLY A 31 11.26 -33.82 -21.45
C GLY A 31 10.74 -33.41 -20.07
N LEU A 32 10.81 -32.12 -19.73
CA LEU A 32 10.51 -31.61 -18.39
C LEU A 32 9.03 -31.26 -18.17
N LEU A 33 8.24 -31.14 -19.25
CA LEU A 33 6.83 -30.70 -19.21
C LEU A 33 6.01 -31.34 -20.35
N GLU A 34 4.84 -31.89 -20.02
CA GLU A 34 3.81 -32.29 -20.98
C GLU A 34 3.02 -31.04 -21.46
N SER A 35 2.44 -31.09 -22.66
CA SER A 35 1.82 -29.91 -23.32
C SER A 35 0.74 -29.22 -22.48
N GLU A 36 -0.07 -29.98 -21.74
CA GLU A 36 -1.12 -29.45 -20.84
C GLU A 36 -0.55 -28.73 -19.60
N GLN A 37 0.60 -29.19 -19.10
CA GLN A 37 1.29 -28.53 -17.99
C GLN A 37 1.94 -27.22 -18.44
N PHE A 38 2.41 -27.15 -19.68
CA PHE A 38 2.97 -25.92 -20.24
C PHE A 38 1.92 -24.82 -20.38
N ASP A 39 0.73 -25.14 -20.90
CA ASP A 39 -0.31 -24.13 -21.11
C ASP A 39 -0.80 -23.55 -19.77
N THR A 40 -0.89 -24.40 -18.72
CA THR A 40 -1.16 -23.96 -17.35
C THR A 40 -0.04 -23.06 -16.81
N PHE A 41 1.22 -23.45 -16.97
CA PHE A 41 2.38 -22.67 -16.55
C PHE A 41 2.46 -21.30 -17.25
N SER A 42 2.22 -21.27 -18.57
CA SER A 42 2.20 -20.05 -19.38
C SER A 42 1.11 -19.08 -18.93
N PHE A 43 -0.10 -19.59 -18.66
CA PHE A 43 -1.20 -18.78 -18.14
C PHE A 43 -0.90 -18.20 -16.74
N GLU A 44 -0.33 -19.01 -15.83
CA GLU A 44 0.08 -18.53 -14.51
C GLU A 44 1.19 -17.47 -14.59
N LEU A 45 2.14 -17.63 -15.52
CA LEU A 45 3.21 -16.68 -15.75
C LEU A 45 2.67 -15.35 -16.31
N GLN A 46 1.81 -15.40 -17.33
CA GLN A 46 1.19 -14.22 -17.91
C GLN A 46 0.39 -13.45 -16.86
N LYS A 47 -0.41 -14.16 -16.05
CA LYS A 47 -1.17 -13.54 -14.95
C LYS A 47 -0.27 -12.84 -13.93
N LYS A 48 0.90 -13.42 -13.60
CA LYS A 48 1.88 -12.77 -12.71
C LYS A 48 2.46 -11.50 -13.32
N ILE A 49 2.76 -11.53 -14.62
CA ILE A 49 3.25 -10.36 -15.36
C ILE A 49 2.20 -9.25 -15.33
N ASP A 50 0.96 -9.55 -15.67
CA ASP A 50 -0.15 -8.58 -15.69
C ASP A 50 -0.35 -7.93 -14.31
N VAL A 51 -0.36 -8.74 -13.24
CA VAL A 51 -0.48 -8.22 -11.86
C VAL A 51 0.70 -7.31 -11.50
N SER A 52 1.92 -7.67 -11.91
CA SER A 52 3.10 -6.85 -11.65
C SER A 52 3.04 -5.51 -12.39
N GLU A 53 2.60 -5.50 -13.64
CA GLU A 53 2.46 -4.26 -14.42
C GLU A 53 1.39 -3.33 -13.84
N GLU A 54 0.21 -3.87 -13.50
CA GLU A 54 -0.87 -3.10 -12.88
C GLU A 54 -0.46 -2.50 -11.54
N LYS A 55 0.27 -3.27 -10.72
CA LYS A 55 0.82 -2.82 -9.44
C LYS A 55 1.74 -1.62 -9.63
N GLU A 56 2.68 -1.68 -10.57
CA GLU A 56 3.63 -0.58 -10.78
C GLU A 56 2.97 0.68 -11.34
N ILE A 57 1.94 0.55 -12.19
CA ILE A 57 1.15 1.70 -12.65
C ILE A 57 0.48 2.41 -11.47
N ILE A 58 -0.20 1.67 -10.60
CA ILE A 58 -0.90 2.22 -9.42
C ILE A 58 0.10 2.91 -8.48
N LYS A 59 1.22 2.24 -8.18
CA LYS A 59 2.26 2.80 -7.30
C LYS A 59 2.84 4.09 -7.87
N LYS A 60 3.19 4.09 -9.16
CA LYS A 60 3.74 5.28 -9.84
C LYS A 60 2.78 6.47 -9.79
N GLN A 61 1.47 6.23 -9.97
CA GLN A 61 0.49 7.31 -9.86
C GLN A 61 0.47 7.90 -8.44
N LEU A 62 0.42 7.05 -7.41
CA LEU A 62 0.43 7.51 -6.01
C LEU A 62 1.73 8.23 -5.63
N HIS A 63 2.87 7.74 -6.09
CA HIS A 63 4.17 8.37 -5.87
C HIS A 63 4.23 9.76 -6.52
N ASN A 64 3.75 9.88 -7.76
CA ASN A 64 3.64 11.20 -8.41
C ASN A 64 2.76 12.17 -7.60
N ASP A 65 1.64 11.70 -7.05
CA ASP A 65 0.78 12.55 -6.20
C ASP A 65 1.48 12.94 -4.90
N ILE A 66 2.27 12.04 -4.32
CA ILE A 66 3.08 12.37 -3.14
C ILE A 66 4.11 13.44 -3.49
N GLU A 67 4.87 13.25 -4.56
CA GLU A 67 5.94 14.16 -4.98
C GLU A 67 5.43 15.53 -5.41
N LYS A 68 4.33 15.58 -6.17
CA LYS A 68 3.83 16.82 -6.77
C LYS A 68 2.83 17.59 -5.90
N ILE A 69 2.20 16.93 -4.93
CA ILE A 69 1.12 17.53 -4.14
C ILE A 69 1.46 17.48 -2.66
N TYR A 70 1.84 16.30 -2.14
CA TYR A 70 1.99 16.12 -0.70
C TYR A 70 3.31 16.68 -0.16
N ILE A 71 4.43 16.45 -0.84
CA ILE A 71 5.74 17.02 -0.46
C ILE A 71 5.69 18.55 -0.43
N PRO A 72 5.20 19.26 -1.47
CA PRO A 72 5.08 20.72 -1.42
C PRO A 72 4.24 21.23 -0.25
N LYS A 73 3.16 20.53 0.10
CA LYS A 73 2.34 20.85 1.29
C LYS A 73 3.15 20.69 2.59
N LEU A 74 4.00 19.67 2.70
CA LEU A 74 4.88 19.50 3.85
C LEU A 74 5.94 20.61 3.90
N GLU A 75 6.52 20.96 2.76
CA GLU A 75 7.53 22.02 2.65
C GLU A 75 6.98 23.41 3.03
N GLU A 76 5.71 23.68 2.72
CA GLU A 76 5.02 24.91 3.13
C GLU A 76 4.97 25.06 4.66
N VAL A 77 4.83 23.95 5.39
CA VAL A 77 4.69 23.97 6.85
C VAL A 77 6.01 23.73 7.57
N LEU A 78 6.87 22.87 7.03
CA LEU A 78 8.09 22.36 7.68
C LEU A 78 9.39 22.88 7.07
N GLY A 79 9.28 23.79 6.10
CA GLY A 79 10.39 24.41 5.39
C GLY A 79 10.73 23.69 4.09
N GLN A 80 11.26 24.45 3.13
CA GLN A 80 11.60 23.95 1.79
C GLN A 80 12.90 23.14 1.77
N CYS A 81 12.97 22.17 0.86
CA CYS A 81 14.20 21.46 0.55
C CYS A 81 15.18 22.34 -0.27
N SER A 82 16.11 23.01 0.41
CA SER A 82 17.05 23.95 -0.25
C SER A 82 18.05 23.28 -1.22
N ASP A 83 18.45 22.03 -0.96
CA ASP A 83 19.58 21.39 -1.65
C ASP A 83 19.16 20.29 -2.64
N GLY A 84 17.86 20.06 -2.81
CA GLY A 84 17.30 19.00 -3.66
C GLY A 84 17.60 17.56 -3.20
N LYS A 85 18.28 17.38 -2.06
CA LYS A 85 18.71 16.08 -1.50
C LYS A 85 18.04 15.78 -0.16
N CYS A 86 16.74 16.01 -0.07
CA CYS A 86 16.00 15.84 1.19
C CYS A 86 15.34 14.47 1.33
N LEU A 87 15.27 13.67 0.26
CA LEU A 87 14.68 12.34 0.31
C LEU A 87 15.76 11.28 0.52
N GLU A 88 15.71 10.61 1.66
CA GLU A 88 16.49 9.42 1.97
C GLU A 88 15.61 8.17 1.78
N VAL A 89 16.16 7.15 1.13
CA VAL A 89 15.50 5.85 0.96
C VAL A 89 16.45 4.74 1.40
N VAL A 90 16.13 4.07 2.51
CA VAL A 90 16.92 2.95 3.06
C VAL A 90 15.98 1.81 3.40
N ASN A 91 16.21 0.62 2.83
CA ASN A 91 15.40 -0.58 3.10
C ASN A 91 13.89 -0.36 2.97
N ASP A 92 13.46 0.28 1.89
CA ASP A 92 12.05 0.63 1.62
C ASP A 92 11.44 1.62 2.64
N VAL A 93 12.26 2.26 3.47
CA VAL A 93 11.86 3.36 4.35
C VAL A 93 12.20 4.69 3.66
N TYR A 94 11.19 5.54 3.49
CA TYR A 94 11.32 6.86 2.89
C TYR A 94 11.29 7.91 4.00
N LYS A 95 12.37 8.69 4.12
CA LYS A 95 12.48 9.80 5.07
C LYS A 95 12.69 11.09 4.29
N LEU A 96 11.90 12.11 4.60
CA LEU A 96 12.06 13.46 4.04
C LEU A 96 12.66 14.37 5.12
N HIS A 97 13.88 14.83 4.89
CA HIS A 97 14.61 15.73 5.77
C HIS A 97 14.31 17.19 5.42
N LEU A 98 13.39 17.79 6.16
CA LEU A 98 13.05 19.21 6.02
C LEU A 98 13.75 20.03 7.11
N PRO A 99 13.93 21.36 6.90
CA PRO A 99 14.66 22.22 7.83
C PRO A 99 14.16 22.16 9.27
N VAL A 100 12.84 22.05 9.47
CA VAL A 100 12.25 21.99 10.82
C VAL A 100 12.42 20.60 11.45
N LYS A 101 12.12 19.53 10.68
CA LYS A 101 12.16 18.15 11.17
C LYS A 101 12.22 17.16 10.02
N SER A 102 12.74 15.96 10.30
CA SER A 102 12.62 14.82 9.39
C SER A 102 11.27 14.11 9.60
N VAL A 103 10.62 13.75 8.49
CA VAL A 103 9.31 13.08 8.49
C VAL A 103 9.38 11.73 7.80
N CYS A 104 8.65 10.75 8.34
CA CYS A 104 8.41 9.47 7.67
C CYS A 104 7.50 9.73 6.48
N LEU A 105 7.99 9.60 5.26
CA LEU A 105 7.26 10.03 4.08
C LEU A 105 6.23 8.95 3.66
N PRO A 106 4.94 9.28 3.49
CA PRO A 106 3.93 8.33 3.03
C PRO A 106 4.23 7.86 1.62
N TYR A 107 4.31 6.55 1.40
CA TYR A 107 4.57 5.89 0.12
C TYR A 107 3.83 4.54 0.07
N THR A 108 3.87 3.82 -1.05
CA THR A 108 3.26 2.48 -1.16
C THR A 108 4.14 1.37 -0.55
N SER A 109 4.69 1.64 0.63
CA SER A 109 5.62 0.79 1.36
C SER A 109 5.20 0.60 2.83
N CYS A 110 5.51 -0.58 3.37
CA CYS A 110 5.32 -0.88 4.78
C CYS A 110 6.45 -0.36 5.69
N GLY A 111 7.58 0.06 5.10
CA GLY A 111 8.72 0.66 5.79
C GLY A 111 8.36 1.92 6.57
N PHE A 112 7.31 2.65 6.14
CA PHE A 112 6.75 3.78 6.86
C PHE A 112 6.49 3.48 8.35
N TYR A 113 5.91 2.32 8.67
CA TYR A 113 5.59 1.96 10.05
C TYR A 113 6.85 1.66 10.88
N SER A 114 7.94 1.22 10.24
CA SER A 114 9.23 1.06 10.93
C SER A 114 9.84 2.42 11.25
N CYS A 115 9.73 3.39 10.35
CA CYS A 115 10.15 4.78 10.62
C CYS A 115 9.34 5.40 11.76
N MET A 116 8.02 5.21 11.77
CA MET A 116 7.17 5.72 12.85
C MET A 116 7.52 5.07 14.20
N GLU A 117 7.81 3.77 14.22
CA GLU A 117 8.28 3.09 15.43
C GLU A 117 9.65 3.61 15.88
N GLU A 118 10.60 3.80 14.96
CA GLU A 118 11.92 4.38 15.27
C GLU A 118 11.78 5.77 15.92
N LYS A 119 10.84 6.57 15.43
CA LYS A 119 10.60 7.94 15.89
C LYS A 119 9.87 8.01 17.24
N TYR A 120 8.78 7.27 17.39
CA TYR A 120 7.90 7.37 18.57
C TYR A 120 8.22 6.34 19.65
N GLN A 121 8.92 5.25 19.31
CA GLN A 121 9.34 4.18 20.23
C GLN A 121 8.19 3.68 21.11
N CYS A 122 7.11 3.23 20.48
CA CYS A 122 5.89 2.84 21.18
C CYS A 122 5.95 1.40 21.70
N ASP A 123 6.69 0.52 21.05
CA ASP A 123 6.82 -0.88 21.46
C ASP A 123 7.42 -1.04 22.87
N PRO A 124 8.53 -0.34 23.24
CA PRO A 124 9.08 -0.38 24.60
C PRO A 124 8.13 0.18 25.68
N GLU A 125 7.19 1.05 25.31
CA GLU A 125 6.18 1.59 26.23
C GLU A 125 4.96 0.66 26.41
N GLY A 126 4.97 -0.50 25.76
CA GLY A 126 3.89 -1.49 25.79
C GLY A 126 2.74 -1.20 24.81
N VAL A 127 2.92 -0.27 23.88
CA VAL A 127 1.91 0.09 22.87
C VAL A 127 2.38 -0.38 21.50
N HIS A 128 1.95 -1.59 21.12
CA HIS A 128 2.50 -2.32 19.98
C HIS A 128 1.82 -2.04 18.63
N TYR A 129 1.27 -0.83 18.43
CA TYR A 129 0.49 -0.51 17.24
C TYR A 129 1.31 -0.65 15.95
N PHE A 130 2.51 -0.06 15.89
CA PHE A 130 3.33 -0.11 14.68
C PHE A 130 3.91 -1.49 14.41
N THR A 131 4.39 -2.18 15.45
CA THR A 131 5.15 -3.42 15.37
C THR A 131 4.30 -4.68 15.22
N LYS A 132 3.14 -4.75 15.89
CA LYS A 132 2.30 -5.96 15.94
C LYS A 132 1.00 -5.85 15.14
N LEU A 133 0.56 -4.64 14.80
CA LEU A 133 -0.67 -4.41 14.04
C LEU A 133 -0.40 -3.81 12.66
N ALA A 134 0.10 -2.57 12.59
CA ALA A 134 0.13 -1.80 11.35
C ALA A 134 1.11 -2.39 10.32
N LYS A 135 2.37 -2.63 10.70
CA LYS A 135 3.38 -3.21 9.80
C LYS A 135 3.00 -4.64 9.37
N PRO A 136 2.68 -5.59 10.27
CA PRO A 136 2.33 -6.95 9.85
C PRO A 136 1.08 -7.00 8.95
N THR A 137 0.07 -6.17 9.22
CA THR A 137 -1.12 -6.06 8.36
C THR A 137 -0.75 -5.56 6.97
N CYS A 138 0.10 -4.52 6.88
CA CYS A 138 0.58 -3.99 5.62
C CYS A 138 1.32 -5.05 4.80
N GLU A 139 2.27 -5.76 5.41
CA GLU A 139 3.05 -6.81 4.77
C GLU A 139 2.16 -7.99 4.31
N ALA A 140 1.14 -8.34 5.11
CA ALA A 140 0.16 -9.34 4.72
C ALA A 140 -0.64 -8.92 3.47
N TYR A 141 -1.00 -7.65 3.32
CA TYR A 141 -1.62 -7.14 2.10
C TYR A 141 -0.67 -7.20 0.91
N MET A 142 0.59 -6.80 1.06
CA MET A 142 1.58 -6.85 -0.02
C MET A 142 1.77 -8.29 -0.51
N LYS A 143 1.96 -9.22 0.43
CA LYS A 143 2.05 -10.65 0.11
C LYS A 143 0.80 -11.16 -0.62
N ASN A 144 -0.39 -10.76 -0.20
CA ASN A 144 -1.63 -11.21 -0.81
C ASN A 144 -1.86 -10.60 -2.21
N ILE A 145 -1.35 -9.39 -2.46
CA ILE A 145 -1.30 -8.79 -3.80
C ILE A 145 -0.37 -9.61 -4.71
N ASP A 146 0.84 -9.91 -4.25
CA ASP A 146 1.82 -10.69 -5.03
C ASP A 146 1.33 -12.12 -5.31
N GLN A 147 0.43 -12.65 -4.47
CA GLN A 147 -0.26 -13.93 -4.67
C GLN A 147 -1.50 -13.84 -5.58
N GLY A 148 -1.80 -12.67 -6.15
CA GLY A 148 -2.95 -12.48 -7.05
C GLY A 148 -4.30 -12.67 -6.37
N LYS A 149 -4.40 -12.42 -5.06
CA LYS A 149 -5.67 -12.56 -4.31
C LYS A 149 -6.64 -11.42 -4.56
N PHE A 150 -6.14 -10.27 -5.00
CA PHE A 150 -6.95 -9.07 -5.22
C PHE A 150 -7.13 -8.79 -6.70
N SER A 151 -8.31 -8.29 -7.06
CA SER A 151 -8.51 -7.69 -8.38
C SER A 151 -7.74 -6.37 -8.51
N LYS A 152 -7.66 -5.81 -9.72
CA LYS A 152 -7.14 -4.45 -9.95
C LYS A 152 -7.76 -3.40 -9.02
N LYS A 153 -9.09 -3.40 -8.89
CA LYS A 153 -9.81 -2.49 -7.97
C LYS A 153 -9.42 -2.72 -6.51
N GLY A 154 -9.21 -3.98 -6.13
CA GLY A 154 -8.71 -4.34 -4.81
C GLY A 154 -7.29 -3.80 -4.56
N MET A 155 -6.38 -3.96 -5.51
CA MET A 155 -5.01 -3.41 -5.43
C MET A 155 -5.02 -1.89 -5.32
N GLU A 156 -5.79 -1.22 -6.17
CA GLU A 156 -5.96 0.24 -6.13
C GLU A 156 -6.48 0.70 -4.77
N TRP A 157 -7.51 0.05 -4.23
CA TRP A 157 -8.02 0.35 -2.90
C TRP A 157 -6.97 0.12 -1.80
N ILE A 158 -6.24 -1.00 -1.82
CA ILE A 158 -5.21 -1.29 -0.79
C ILE A 158 -4.12 -0.21 -0.78
N TYR A 159 -3.57 0.14 -1.94
CA TYR A 159 -2.48 1.12 -2.01
C TYR A 159 -2.95 2.54 -1.68
N THR A 160 -4.14 2.93 -2.14
CA THR A 160 -4.71 4.24 -1.81
C THR A 160 -5.04 4.36 -0.32
N VAL A 161 -5.61 3.31 0.29
CA VAL A 161 -5.83 3.23 1.75
C VAL A 161 -4.51 3.33 2.50
N MET A 162 -3.48 2.58 2.09
CA MET A 162 -2.15 2.62 2.70
C MET A 162 -1.64 4.05 2.76
N VAL A 163 -1.59 4.74 1.62
CA VAL A 163 -1.10 6.13 1.55
C VAL A 163 -2.01 7.07 2.35
N CYS A 164 -3.33 6.89 2.33
CA CYS A 164 -4.26 7.69 3.14
C CYS A 164 -3.97 7.58 4.64
N LEU A 165 -3.80 6.36 5.15
CA LEU A 165 -3.51 6.10 6.56
C LEU A 165 -2.18 6.72 6.99
N GLN A 166 -1.16 6.59 6.15
CA GLN A 166 0.17 7.14 6.39
C GLN A 166 0.15 8.68 6.38
N LYS A 167 -0.49 9.30 5.38
CA LYS A 167 -0.69 10.76 5.33
C LYS A 167 -1.45 11.27 6.55
N GLY A 168 -2.46 10.54 7.02
CA GLY A 168 -3.20 10.91 8.23
C GLY A 168 -2.31 10.99 9.47
N LEU A 169 -1.40 10.02 9.64
CA LEU A 169 -0.43 10.02 10.75
C LEU A 169 0.56 11.18 10.65
N VAL A 170 1.09 11.46 9.47
CA VAL A 170 2.03 12.58 9.26
C VAL A 170 1.34 13.92 9.47
N ASP A 171 0.14 14.11 8.90
CA ASP A 171 -0.63 15.33 9.08
C ASP A 171 -0.97 15.57 10.56
N GLU A 172 -1.32 14.52 11.30
CA GLU A 172 -1.70 14.64 12.71
C GLU A 172 -0.48 14.88 13.62
N CYS A 173 0.58 14.11 13.44
CA CYS A 173 1.70 14.15 14.37
C CYS A 173 2.79 15.15 13.99
N GLU A 174 3.05 15.33 12.70
CA GLU A 174 4.20 16.12 12.22
C GLU A 174 3.80 17.53 11.83
N VAL A 175 2.67 17.68 11.15
CA VAL A 175 2.16 18.96 10.63
C VAL A 175 1.36 19.70 11.71
N ARG A 176 0.41 19.02 12.37
CA ARG A 176 -0.39 19.62 13.45
C ARG A 176 0.25 19.52 14.84
N ASP A 177 1.32 18.74 14.95
CA ASP A 177 2.07 18.52 16.21
C ASP A 177 1.21 17.96 17.36
N ASN A 178 0.08 17.31 17.06
CA ASN A 178 -0.90 16.89 18.06
C ASN A 178 -0.44 15.66 18.87
N CYS A 179 0.54 14.90 18.38
CA CYS A 179 0.90 13.63 18.99
C CYS A 179 1.76 13.77 20.25
N HIS A 180 2.43 14.91 20.47
CA HIS A 180 3.24 15.13 21.66
C HIS A 180 2.37 15.28 22.92
N LYS A 181 2.38 14.26 23.78
CA LYS A 181 1.69 14.24 25.08
C LYS A 181 2.69 14.26 26.24
N LYS A 182 2.16 14.32 27.47
CA LYS A 182 2.93 14.45 28.72
C LYS A 182 3.95 13.32 28.91
N THR A 183 3.62 12.11 28.50
CA THR A 183 4.50 10.93 28.58
C THR A 183 4.55 10.21 27.23
N LYS A 184 5.62 9.46 26.97
CA LYS A 184 5.78 8.70 25.72
C LYS A 184 4.66 7.68 25.54
N ARG A 185 4.34 6.90 26.58
CA ARG A 185 3.14 6.04 26.57
C ARG A 185 1.87 6.78 26.17
N SER A 186 1.60 7.96 26.76
CA SER A 186 0.40 8.73 26.40
C SER A 186 0.41 9.26 24.96
N THR A 187 1.58 9.55 24.40
CA THR A 187 1.76 9.85 22.96
C THR A 187 1.39 8.64 22.11
N CYS A 188 1.89 7.46 22.46
CA CYS A 188 1.61 6.22 21.73
C CYS A 188 0.16 5.77 21.83
N ASP A 189 -0.46 5.91 23.01
CA ASP A 189 -1.89 5.69 23.19
C ASP A 189 -2.70 6.66 22.33
N TYR A 190 -2.33 7.95 22.29
CA TYR A 190 -2.98 8.94 21.44
C TYR A 190 -2.88 8.60 19.95
N ILE A 191 -1.69 8.23 19.48
CA ILE A 191 -1.46 7.82 18.09
C ILE A 191 -2.37 6.64 17.72
N THR A 192 -2.42 5.63 18.59
CA THR A 192 -3.29 4.46 18.39
C THR A 192 -4.76 4.88 18.35
N ASP A 193 -5.20 5.70 19.29
CA ASP A 193 -6.58 6.19 19.36
C ASP A 193 -6.99 7.01 18.13
N PHE A 194 -6.12 7.91 17.69
CA PHE A 194 -6.32 8.72 16.50
C PHE A 194 -6.45 7.83 15.25
N THR A 195 -5.48 6.93 15.05
CA THR A 195 -5.46 6.06 13.87
C THR A 195 -6.73 5.22 13.78
N LEU A 196 -7.15 4.55 14.85
CA LEU A 196 -8.36 3.74 14.84
C LEU A 196 -9.63 4.54 14.48
N LYS A 197 -9.73 5.81 14.91
CA LYS A 197 -10.86 6.68 14.55
C LYS A 197 -10.76 7.20 13.11
N PHE A 198 -9.56 7.35 12.59
CA PHE A 198 -9.29 7.85 11.25
C PHE A 198 -9.45 6.76 10.17
N HIS A 199 -9.17 5.49 10.51
CA HIS A 199 -9.22 4.34 9.59
C HIS A 199 -10.51 4.24 8.76
N PRO A 200 -11.73 4.35 9.34
CA PRO A 200 -12.97 4.24 8.57
C PRO A 200 -13.05 5.23 7.40
N GLY A 201 -12.58 6.47 7.60
CA GLY A 201 -12.57 7.49 6.56
C GLY A 201 -11.72 7.08 5.36
N CYS A 202 -10.52 6.55 5.61
CA CYS A 202 -9.67 6.05 4.53
C CYS A 202 -10.28 4.84 3.82
N TYR A 203 -10.86 3.88 4.55
CA TYR A 203 -11.44 2.67 3.94
C TYR A 203 -12.62 2.99 3.02
N ILE A 204 -13.42 3.99 3.37
CA ILE A 204 -14.60 4.40 2.60
C ILE A 204 -14.19 5.26 1.39
N ASN A 205 -13.26 6.19 1.56
CA ASN A 205 -13.02 7.25 0.57
C ASN A 205 -11.81 7.04 -0.35
N SER A 206 -10.95 6.04 -0.09
CA SER A 206 -9.74 5.81 -0.89
C SER A 206 -10.03 4.99 -2.15
N GLY A 207 -9.51 5.45 -3.29
CA GLY A 207 -9.68 4.77 -4.59
C GLY A 207 -11.16 4.52 -4.90
N PRO A 208 -11.56 3.28 -5.24
CA PRO A 208 -12.97 2.96 -5.46
C PRO A 208 -13.82 2.93 -4.17
N GLY A 209 -13.19 2.90 -2.99
CA GLY A 209 -13.84 2.72 -1.69
C GLY A 209 -14.24 1.26 -1.42
N VAL A 210 -14.14 0.82 -0.16
CA VAL A 210 -14.35 -0.59 0.21
C VAL A 210 -15.77 -1.08 -0.11
N CYS A 211 -16.76 -0.18 -0.08
CA CYS A 211 -18.15 -0.51 -0.37
C CYS A 211 -18.37 -0.94 -1.83
N LYS A 212 -17.60 -0.39 -2.77
CA LYS A 212 -17.72 -0.68 -4.21
C LYS A 212 -16.81 -1.81 -4.69
N LEU A 213 -16.09 -2.45 -3.77
CA LEU A 213 -15.23 -3.58 -4.12
C LEU A 213 -16.02 -4.86 -4.42
N PRO A 214 -15.50 -5.72 -5.32
CA PRO A 214 -16.01 -7.07 -5.50
C PRO A 214 -16.08 -7.85 -4.18
N ILE A 215 -17.06 -8.74 -4.05
CA ILE A 215 -17.26 -9.57 -2.85
C ILE A 215 -16.01 -10.41 -2.52
N LYS A 216 -15.32 -10.92 -3.55
CA LYS A 216 -14.06 -11.64 -3.41
C LYS A 216 -12.99 -10.78 -2.71
N ASP A 217 -12.83 -9.52 -3.12
CA ASP A 217 -11.85 -8.61 -2.53
C ASP A 217 -12.22 -8.27 -1.09
N LYS A 218 -13.50 -7.97 -0.80
CA LYS A 218 -14.01 -7.75 0.58
C LYS A 218 -13.72 -8.94 1.49
N THR A 219 -13.92 -10.16 0.98
CA THR A 219 -13.63 -11.39 1.73
C THR A 219 -12.13 -11.54 1.99
N ASN A 220 -11.29 -11.27 1.00
CA ASN A 220 -9.84 -11.34 1.14
C ASN A 220 -9.29 -10.24 2.06
N ILE A 221 -9.89 -9.05 2.06
CA ILE A 221 -9.61 -7.99 3.05
C ILE A 221 -9.83 -8.54 4.47
N TRP A 222 -11.00 -9.13 4.73
CA TRP A 222 -11.31 -9.64 6.07
C TRP A 222 -10.39 -10.79 6.50
N LYS A 223 -10.07 -11.71 5.58
CA LYS A 223 -9.08 -12.78 5.83
C LYS A 223 -7.67 -12.24 6.09
N THR A 224 -7.31 -11.11 5.48
CA THR A 224 -5.99 -10.49 5.66
C THR A 224 -5.88 -9.80 7.01
N VAL A 225 -6.85 -8.96 7.36
CA VAL A 225 -6.76 -8.12 8.56
C VAL A 225 -7.26 -8.82 9.83
N GLY A 226 -8.25 -9.72 9.71
CA GLY A 226 -8.92 -10.36 10.84
C GLY A 226 -8.02 -10.98 11.92
N PRO A 227 -6.90 -11.66 11.56
CA PRO A 227 -5.97 -12.22 12.54
C PRO A 227 -5.28 -11.17 13.43
N PHE A 228 -5.13 -9.93 12.95
CA PHE A 228 -4.47 -8.86 13.68
C PHE A 228 -5.42 -8.04 14.54
N LEU A 229 -6.73 -8.06 14.24
CA LEU A 229 -7.69 -7.17 14.89
C LEU A 229 -7.99 -7.54 16.34
N THR A 230 -7.71 -6.60 17.25
CA THR A 230 -8.20 -6.58 18.62
C THR A 230 -9.71 -6.34 18.67
N LYS A 231 -10.34 -6.54 19.84
CA LYS A 231 -11.77 -6.27 20.04
C LYS A 231 -12.14 -4.83 19.66
N ARG A 232 -11.27 -3.86 19.98
CA ARG A 232 -11.49 -2.44 19.67
C ARG A 232 -11.42 -2.18 18.18
N GLU A 233 -10.41 -2.69 17.47
CA GLU A 233 -10.31 -2.50 16.03
C GLU A 233 -11.43 -3.19 15.26
N ARG A 234 -11.90 -4.35 15.73
CA ARG A 234 -13.08 -5.01 15.14
C ARG A 234 -14.32 -4.13 15.19
N ILE A 235 -14.52 -3.35 16.25
CA ILE A 235 -15.65 -2.41 16.35
C ILE A 235 -15.55 -1.34 15.25
N GLU A 236 -14.37 -0.76 15.02
CA GLU A 236 -14.17 0.23 13.96
C GLU A 236 -14.37 -0.38 12.57
N ALA A 237 -13.88 -1.61 12.34
CA ALA A 237 -14.12 -2.34 11.11
C ALA A 237 -15.62 -2.58 10.86
N TYR A 238 -16.39 -2.92 11.89
CA TYR A 238 -17.84 -3.09 11.76
C TYR A 238 -18.59 -1.79 11.44
N LYS A 239 -18.10 -0.63 11.88
CA LYS A 239 -18.69 0.66 11.47
C LYS A 239 -18.60 0.87 9.96
N VAL A 240 -17.49 0.45 9.35
CA VAL A 240 -17.29 0.52 7.90
C VAL A 240 -18.23 -0.45 7.18
N VAL A 241 -18.37 -1.68 7.69
CA VAL A 241 -19.34 -2.65 7.14
C VAL A 241 -20.77 -2.08 7.20
N TYR A 242 -21.16 -1.55 8.35
CA TYR A 242 -22.49 -0.95 8.53
C TYR A 242 -22.71 0.25 7.61
N HIS A 243 -21.69 1.09 7.43
CA HIS A 243 -21.74 2.21 6.48
C HIS A 243 -22.06 1.70 5.06
N CYS A 244 -21.34 0.71 4.57
CA CYS A 244 -21.58 0.15 3.24
C CYS A 244 -22.98 -0.45 3.07
N ILE A 245 -23.53 -1.08 4.12
CA ILE A 245 -24.89 -1.62 4.10
C ILE A 245 -25.91 -0.48 4.00
N LYS A 246 -25.71 0.59 4.79
CA LYS A 246 -26.65 1.71 4.86
C LYS A 246 -26.68 2.55 3.59
N THR A 247 -25.54 2.75 2.92
CA THR A 247 -25.45 3.59 1.72
C THR A 247 -25.83 2.87 0.42
N GLY A 248 -26.14 1.57 0.48
CA GLY A 248 -26.20 0.71 -0.70
C GLY A 248 -24.79 0.38 -1.20
N PHE A 249 -24.60 -0.86 -1.65
CA PHE A 249 -23.34 -1.32 -2.24
C PHE A 249 -23.05 -0.66 -3.59
#